data_AF-W1WVC7-F1
#
_entry.id   AF-W1WVC7-F1
#
_cell.length_a   1.000
_cell.length_b   1.000
_cell.length_c   1.000
_cell.angle_alpha   90.00
_cell.angle_beta   90.00
_cell.angle_gamma   90.00
#
_symmetry.space_group_name_H-M   'P 1'
#
loop_
_entity.id
_entity.type
_entity.pdbx_description
1 polymer ?
#
loop_
_entity_poly.entity_id
_entity_poly.type
_entity_poly.pdbx_seq_one_letter_code
_entity_poly.pdbx_strand_id
1 'polypeptide(L)' 'SDKLTQLFALSPVIDAFFDNTMVMAEDIDVKNNRLAILAALVNKAKTVAAFNLLNTK' A
#
# COMPACT_ATOMS: atom_id res chain seq x y z
N SER A 1 10.52 -17.08 0.94
CA SER A 1 9.36 -17.26 0.04
C SER A 1 8.09 -16.67 0.64
N ASP A 2 7.65 -17.14 1.80
CA ASP A 2 6.33 -16.80 2.39
C ASP A 2 6.06 -15.32 2.67
N LYS A 3 7.03 -14.54 3.14
CA LYS A 3 6.84 -13.10 3.40
C LYS A 3 6.51 -12.31 2.13
N LEU A 4 7.01 -12.78 0.99
CA LEU A 4 6.73 -12.14 -0.29
C LEU A 4 5.35 -12.50 -0.81
N THR A 5 4.97 -13.77 -0.65
CA THR A 5 3.61 -14.23 -0.91
C THR A 5 2.59 -13.49 -0.05
N GLN A 6 2.88 -13.28 1.25
CA GLN A 6 2.05 -12.50 2.15
C GLN A 6 1.95 -11.02 1.73
N LEU A 7 3.03 -10.43 1.19
CA LEU A 7 2.98 -9.07 0.66
C LEU A 7 2.07 -8.98 -0.57
N PHE A 8 2.21 -9.89 -1.54
CA PHE A 8 1.36 -9.91 -2.73
C PHE A 8 -0.10 -10.24 -2.40
N ALA A 9 -0.35 -11.00 -1.33
CA ALA A 9 -1.70 -11.25 -0.82
C ALA A 9 -2.39 -9.98 -0.28
N LEU A 10 -1.66 -8.88 -0.07
CA LEU A 10 -2.27 -7.59 0.30
C LEU A 10 -2.88 -6.85 -0.89
N SER A 11 -2.47 -7.12 -2.13
CA SER A 11 -3.00 -6.42 -3.32
C SER A 11 -4.53 -6.43 -3.39
N PRO A 12 -5.23 -7.58 -3.27
CA PRO A 12 -6.69 -7.60 -3.33
C PRO A 12 -7.35 -6.82 -2.18
N VAL A 13 -6.72 -6.82 -1.00
CA VAL A 13 -7.24 -6.10 0.18
C VAL A 13 -7.09 -4.60 0.01
N ILE A 14 -5.96 -4.17 -0.56
CA ILE A 14 -5.68 -2.78 -0.89
C ILE A 14 -6.64 -2.29 -1.97
N ASP A 15 -6.81 -3.07 -3.04
CA ASP A 15 -7.72 -2.75 -4.14
C ASP A 15 -9.16 -2.60 -3.63
N ALA A 16 -9.66 -3.57 -2.85
CA ALA A 16 -11.00 -3.52 -2.26
C ALA A 16 -11.21 -2.32 -1.33
N PHE A 17 -10.17 -1.89 -0.59
CA PHE A 17 -10.23 -0.68 0.22
C PHE A 17 -10.47 0.56 -0.65
N PHE A 18 -9.73 0.71 -1.75
CA PHE A 18 -9.84 1.87 -2.63
C PHE A 18 -11.06 1.82 -3.57
N ASP A 19 -11.56 0.64 -3.93
CA ASP A 19 -12.82 0.48 -4.67
C ASP A 19 -14.01 1.09 -3.92
N ASN A 20 -13.96 1.07 -2.59
CA ASN A 20 -15.02 1.59 -1.72
C ASN A 20 -14.65 2.93 -1.06
N THR A 21 -13.42 3.42 -1.25
CA THR A 21 -12.90 4.61 -0.57
C THR A 21 -12.40 5.63 -1.58
N MET A 22 -13.21 6.65 -1.85
CA MET A 22 -12.84 7.75 -2.75
C MET A 22 -11.73 8.62 -2.14
N VAL A 23 -10.50 8.53 -2.63
CA VAL A 23 -9.36 9.29 -2.10
C VAL A 23 -9.59 10.80 -2.20
N MET A 24 -10.17 11.26 -3.31
CA MET A 24 -10.39 12.67 -3.62
C MET A 24 -11.74 13.18 -3.09
N ALA A 25 -12.03 12.94 -1.81
CA ALA A 25 -13.22 13.48 -1.17
C ALA A 25 -13.19 15.02 -1.10
N GLU A 26 -14.39 15.61 -1.02
CA GLU A 26 -14.59 17.06 -0.88
C GLU A 26 -14.07 17.59 0.46
N ASP A 27 -14.26 16.81 1.54
CA ASP A 27 -13.71 17.12 2.84
C ASP A 27 -12.17 17.01 2.80
N ILE A 28 -11.52 18.13 3.13
CA ILE A 28 -10.07 18.27 3.04
C ILE A 28 -9.33 17.38 4.05
N ASP A 29 -9.88 17.20 5.25
CA ASP A 29 -9.28 16.38 6.29
C ASP A 29 -9.39 14.91 5.94
N VAL A 30 -10.53 14.50 5.39
CA VAL A 30 -10.75 13.13 4.88
C VAL A 30 -9.83 12.84 3.69
N LYS A 31 -9.69 13.77 2.74
CA LYS A 31 -8.75 13.63 1.61
C LYS A 31 -7.31 13.47 2.09
N ASN A 32 -6.88 14.33 3.01
CA ASN A 32 -5.52 14.30 3.56
C ASN A 32 -5.25 13.00 4.32
N ASN A 33 -6.22 12.51 5.10
CA ASN A 33 -6.13 11.21 5.76
C ASN A 33 -5.92 10.08 4.74
N ARG A 34 -6.72 10.03 3.67
CA ARG A 34 -6.62 9.00 2.63
C ARG A 34 -5.29 9.05 1.87
N LEU A 35 -4.78 10.24 1.57
CA LEU A 35 -3.45 10.41 0.98
C LEU A 35 -2.33 9.93 1.92
N ALA A 36 -2.44 10.20 3.22
CA ALA A 36 -1.46 9.71 4.20
C ALA A 36 -1.44 8.17 4.28
N ILE A 37 -2.60 7.53 4.21
CA ILE A 37 -2.72 6.06 4.16
C ILE A 37 -2.03 5.51 2.91
N LEU A 38 -2.30 6.08 1.73
CA LEU A 38 -1.64 5.70 0.47
C LEU A 38 -0.11 5.83 0.56
N ALA A 39 0.39 6.97 1.07
CA ALA A 39 1.82 7.19 1.21
C ALA A 39 2.47 6.17 2.16
N ALA A 40 1.84 5.88 3.29
CA ALA A 40 2.32 4.88 4.25
C ALA A 40 2.38 3.48 3.63
N LEU A 41 1.38 3.10 2.84
CA LEU A 41 1.31 1.81 2.15
C LEU A 41 2.43 1.68 1.11
N VAL A 42 2.61 2.69 0.26
CA VAL A 42 3.68 2.73 -0.75
C VAL A 42 5.05 2.63 -0.08
N ASN A 43 5.28 3.34 1.03
CA ASN A 43 6.54 3.27 1.76
C ASN A 43 6.83 1.86 2.30
N LYS A 44 5.82 1.19 2.87
CA LYS A 44 5.97 -0.20 3.34
C LYS A 44 6.28 -1.15 2.19
N ALA A 45 5.59 -1.01 1.05
CA ALA A 45 5.86 -1.83 -0.14
C ALA A 45 7.29 -1.63 -0.68
N LYS A 46 7.77 -0.38 -0.72
CA LYS A 46 9.15 -0.04 -1.12
C LYS A 46 10.20 -0.70 -0.22
N THR A 47 9.99 -0.72 1.09
CA THR A 47 10.92 -1.38 2.03
C THR A 47 11.06 -2.87 1.70
N VAL A 48 9.96 -3.56 1.38
CA VAL A 48 10.02 -4.99 1.03
C VAL A 48 10.62 -5.19 -0.37
N ALA A 49 10.29 -4.35 -1.34
CA ALA A 49 10.89 -4.39 -2.68
C ALA A 49 12.42 -4.20 -2.62
N ALA A 50 12.90 -3.26 -1.80
CA ALA A 50 14.33 -3.04 -1.57
C ALA A 50 15.00 -4.26 -0.92
N PHE A 51 14.34 -4.93 0.03
CA PHE A 51 14.83 -6.17 0.63
C PHE A 51 14.96 -7.31 -0.40
N ASN A 52 14.03 -7.40 -1.36
CA ASN A 52 14.12 -8.38 -2.43
C ASN A 52 15.34 -8.16 -3.33
N LEU A 53 15.66 -6.91 -3.67
CA LEU A 53 16.85 -6.59 -4.47
C LEU A 53 18.17 -7.02 -3.79
N LEU A 54 18.18 -7.14 -2.47
CA LEU A 54 19.32 -7.61 -1.70
C LEU A 54 19.44 -9.14 -1.66
N ASN A 55 18.34 -9.88 -1.75
CA ASN A 55 18.32 -11.35 -1.67
C ASN A 55 18.44 -12.05 -3.04
N THR A 56 18.43 -11.31 -4.15
CA THR A 56 18.60 -11.86 -5.50
C THR A 56 20.07 -11.90 -5.95
N LYS A 57 21.03 -11.97 -5.03
CA LYS A 57 22.46 -12.10 -5.32
C LYS A 57 23.04 -13.37 -4.69
#